data_AF-X1RYV9-F1
#
_entry.id   AF-X1RYV9-F1
#
_cell.length_a   1.000
_cell.length_b   1.000
_cell.length_c   1.000
_cell.angle_alpha   90.00
_cell.angle_beta   90.00
_cell.angle_gamma   90.00
#
_symmetry.space_group_name_H-M   'P 1'
#
loop_
_entity.id
_entity.type
_entity.pdbx_description
1 polymer ?
#
loop_
_entity_poly.entity_id
_entity_poly.type
_entity_poly.pdbx_seq_one_letter_code
_entity_poly.pdbx_strand_id
1 'polypeptide(L)'
;KRDLTKTDILNAIKKEVISIEDGRQMLIDLGYSEGETDILIMVKLGVSTLSELDAAIVGASPATFLDFKTRTQRYKQLMGKEAKMPTPELMQAEKILREAEEALKAEKEKGTKDEKLAPFLKAISDAQSRYRQLLTAYHQKS
;
A
#
# COMPACT_ATOMS: atom_id res chain seq x y z
N LYS A 1 -38.29 5.11 7.67
CA LYS A 1 -36.87 4.73 7.46
C LYS A 1 -36.08 6.02 7.30
N ARG A 2 -35.00 6.24 8.06
CA ARG A 2 -34.08 7.35 7.81
C ARG A 2 -32.92 6.77 7.03
N ASP A 3 -32.85 7.10 5.75
CA ASP A 3 -31.73 6.69 4.91
C ASP A 3 -30.55 7.65 5.16
N LEU A 4 -29.33 7.12 5.08
CA LEU A 4 -28.11 7.90 5.22
C LEU A 4 -28.04 8.98 4.14
N THR A 5 -27.70 10.22 4.52
CA THR A 5 -27.52 11.28 3.52
C THR A 5 -26.12 11.24 2.93
N LYS A 6 -25.92 11.84 1.74
CA LYS A 6 -24.59 12.05 1.13
C LYS A 6 -23.57 12.57 2.15
N THR A 7 -23.97 13.58 2.93
CA THR A 7 -23.10 14.25 3.90
C THR A 7 -22.70 13.30 5.02
N ASP A 8 -23.61 12.43 5.47
CA ASP A 8 -23.34 11.45 6.52
C ASP A 8 -22.36 10.39 6.05
N ILE A 9 -22.53 9.88 4.83
CA ILE A 9 -21.61 8.91 4.21
C ILE A 9 -20.22 9.52 4.08
N LEU A 10 -20.11 10.71 3.50
CA LEU A 10 -18.82 11.41 3.35
C LEU A 10 -18.16 11.73 4.70
N ASN A 11 -18.94 12.05 5.73
CA ASN A 11 -18.42 12.24 7.09
C ASN A 11 -17.96 10.93 7.73
N ALA A 12 -18.67 9.83 7.47
CA ALA A 12 -18.30 8.50 7.96
C ALA A 12 -17.00 8.01 7.31
N ILE A 13 -16.81 8.24 6.00
CA ILE A 13 -15.53 7.99 5.31
C ILE A 13 -14.41 8.81 5.94
N LYS A 14 -14.60 10.13 6.10
CA LYS A 14 -13.58 11.02 6.67
C LYS A 14 -13.21 10.67 8.11
N LYS A 15 -14.14 10.09 8.87
CA LYS A 15 -13.93 9.62 10.24
C LYS A 15 -13.49 8.15 10.30
N GLU A 16 -13.25 7.51 9.17
CA GLU A 16 -12.84 6.11 9.04
C GLU A 16 -13.83 5.13 9.70
N VAL A 17 -15.11 5.52 9.82
CA VAL A 17 -16.18 4.69 10.35
C VAL A 17 -16.61 3.63 9.32
N ILE A 18 -16.47 3.96 8.03
CA ILE A 18 -16.68 3.07 6.89
C ILE A 18 -15.51 3.23 5.92
N SER A 19 -15.23 2.21 5.11
CA SER A 19 -14.17 2.31 4.10
C SER A 19 -14.57 3.27 2.97
N ILE A 20 -13.58 3.77 2.24
CA ILE A 20 -13.84 4.62 1.06
C ILE A 20 -14.63 3.85 0.01
N GLU A 21 -14.35 2.56 -0.17
CA GLU A 21 -15.04 1.71 -1.14
C GLU A 21 -16.50 1.45 -0.76
N ASP A 22 -16.76 1.16 0.53
CA ASP A 22 -18.13 1.02 1.03
C ASP A 22 -18.90 2.34 0.87
N GLY A 23 -18.26 3.46 1.20
CA GLY A 23 -18.84 4.78 1.05
C GLY A 23 -19.10 5.15 -0.42
N ARG A 24 -18.23 4.72 -1.34
CA ARG A 24 -18.43 4.85 -2.80
C ARG A 24 -19.69 4.10 -3.23
N GLN A 25 -19.81 2.83 -2.86
CA GLN A 25 -20.98 2.03 -3.23
C GLN A 25 -22.28 2.63 -2.67
N MET A 26 -22.26 3.11 -1.41
CA MET A 26 -23.42 3.77 -0.81
C MET A 26 -23.81 5.07 -1.53
N LEU A 27 -22.85 5.83 -2.08
CA LEU A 27 -23.14 7.02 -2.89
C LEU A 27 -23.72 6.65 -4.25
N ILE A 28 -23.21 5.59 -4.89
CA ILE A 28 -23.77 5.07 -6.15
C ILE A 28 -25.21 4.60 -5.94
N ASP A 29 -25.49 3.92 -4.84
CA ASP A 29 -26.84 3.45 -4.48
C ASP A 29 -27.82 4.63 -4.25
N LEU A 30 -27.32 5.82 -3.90
CA LEU A 30 -28.09 7.06 -3.81
C LEU A 30 -28.32 7.75 -5.16
N GLY A 31 -27.79 7.20 -6.25
CA GLY A 31 -27.99 7.68 -7.62
C GLY A 31 -26.88 8.61 -8.14
N TYR A 32 -25.75 8.72 -7.45
CA TYR A 32 -24.56 9.39 -7.99
C TYR A 32 -23.86 8.49 -9.01
N SER A 33 -23.35 9.07 -10.09
CA SER A 33 -22.45 8.34 -10.99
C SER A 33 -21.11 8.04 -10.31
N GLU A 34 -20.35 7.09 -10.84
CA GLU A 34 -19.02 6.74 -10.33
C GLU A 34 -18.09 7.97 -10.29
N GLY A 35 -18.06 8.75 -11.37
CA GLY A 35 -17.23 9.96 -11.44
C GLY A 35 -17.66 11.08 -10.48
N GLU A 36 -18.97 11.25 -10.26
CA GLU A 36 -19.46 12.20 -9.25
C GLU A 36 -19.08 11.76 -7.83
N THR A 37 -19.19 10.45 -7.57
CA THR A 37 -18.82 9.85 -6.30
C THR A 37 -17.34 10.06 -5.99
N ASP A 38 -16.46 9.84 -6.97
CA ASP A 38 -15.02 10.11 -6.86
C ASP A 38 -14.76 11.58 -6.48
N ILE A 39 -15.33 12.53 -7.23
CA ILE A 39 -15.15 13.96 -6.97
C ILE A 39 -15.63 14.33 -5.55
N LEU A 40 -16.77 13.80 -5.11
CA LEU A 40 -17.32 14.07 -3.78
C LEU A 40 -16.40 13.58 -2.66
N ILE A 41 -15.88 12.36 -2.80
CA ILE A 41 -14.95 11.78 -1.83
C ILE A 41 -13.62 12.55 -1.85
N MET A 42 -13.09 12.87 -3.04
CA MET A 42 -11.85 13.63 -3.20
C MET A 42 -11.91 14.99 -2.50
N VAL A 43 -12.98 15.77 -2.77
CA VAL A 43 -13.23 17.06 -2.12
C VAL A 43 -13.34 16.91 -0.60
N LYS A 44 -13.96 15.82 -0.11
CA LYS A 44 -14.13 15.59 1.32
C LYS A 44 -12.82 15.27 2.04
N LEU A 45 -11.97 14.46 1.40
CA LEU A 45 -10.69 14.01 1.92
C LEU A 45 -9.56 15.02 1.68
N GLY A 46 -9.76 16.00 0.78
CA GLY A 46 -8.76 17.00 0.44
C GLY A 46 -7.68 16.50 -0.52
N VAL A 47 -8.01 15.50 -1.34
CA VAL A 47 -7.14 14.97 -2.40
C VAL A 47 -7.53 15.56 -3.75
N SER A 48 -6.56 15.70 -4.66
CA SER A 48 -6.73 16.44 -5.93
C SER A 48 -6.62 15.56 -7.18
N THR A 49 -6.19 14.31 -7.04
CA THR A 49 -6.06 13.38 -8.17
C THR A 49 -6.70 12.02 -7.87
N LEU A 50 -7.17 11.31 -8.92
CA LEU A 50 -7.68 9.93 -8.78
C LEU A 50 -6.59 9.00 -8.24
N SER A 51 -5.32 9.23 -8.59
CA SER A 51 -4.19 8.46 -8.05
C SER A 51 -4.02 8.64 -6.53
N GLU A 52 -4.30 9.82 -5.99
CA GLU A 52 -4.28 10.06 -4.53
C GLU A 52 -5.48 9.42 -3.84
N LEU A 53 -6.64 9.37 -4.52
CA LEU A 53 -7.81 8.67 -4.04
C LEU A 53 -7.59 7.14 -4.04
N ASP A 54 -6.99 6.59 -5.08
CA ASP A 54 -6.58 5.19 -5.15
C ASP A 54 -5.56 4.87 -4.04
N ALA A 55 -4.62 5.78 -3.80
CA ALA A 55 -3.73 5.69 -2.67
C ALA A 55 -4.47 5.81 -1.33
N ALA A 56 -5.60 6.52 -1.22
CA ALA A 56 -6.38 6.57 0.01
C ALA A 56 -7.22 5.29 0.22
N ILE A 57 -7.76 4.72 -0.87
CA ILE A 57 -8.53 3.46 -0.87
C ILE A 57 -7.63 2.27 -0.54
N VAL A 58 -6.41 2.27 -1.08
CA VAL A 58 -5.43 1.18 -0.94
C VAL A 58 -4.41 1.46 0.18
N GLY A 59 -4.34 2.68 0.71
CA GLY A 59 -3.28 3.14 1.60
C GLY A 59 -1.93 3.31 0.87
N ALA A 60 -1.60 4.54 0.45
CA ALA A 60 -0.39 5.01 -0.23
C ALA A 60 -0.11 4.49 -1.66
N SER A 61 0.57 5.33 -2.47
CA SER A 61 1.30 4.91 -3.67
C SER A 61 2.23 3.74 -3.33
N PRO A 62 2.50 2.81 -4.27
CA PRO A 62 3.32 1.66 -3.95
C PRO A 62 4.68 2.08 -3.39
N ALA A 63 4.91 1.78 -2.12
CA ALA A 63 6.11 2.21 -1.41
C ALA A 63 7.34 1.38 -1.85
N THR A 64 7.10 0.21 -2.43
CA THR A 64 8.13 -0.74 -2.85
C THR A 64 7.81 -1.37 -4.20
N PHE A 65 8.83 -1.96 -4.83
CA PHE A 65 8.68 -2.69 -6.07
C PHE A 65 7.72 -3.88 -5.94
N LEU A 66 7.79 -4.64 -4.83
CA LEU A 66 6.88 -5.78 -4.66
C LEU A 66 5.45 -5.37 -4.38
N ASP A 67 5.21 -4.25 -3.70
CA ASP A 67 3.86 -3.70 -3.54
C ASP A 67 3.26 -3.39 -4.92
N PHE A 68 4.02 -2.68 -5.76
CA PHE A 68 3.61 -2.42 -7.15
C PHE A 68 3.33 -3.71 -7.93
N LYS A 69 4.22 -4.71 -7.83
CA LYS A 69 4.02 -6.01 -8.49
C LYS A 69 2.81 -6.75 -7.95
N THR A 70 2.57 -6.72 -6.65
CA THR A 70 1.40 -7.37 -6.03
C THR A 70 0.10 -6.76 -6.57
N ARG A 71 0.02 -5.43 -6.64
CA ARG A 71 -1.16 -4.72 -7.17
C ARG A 71 -1.40 -5.04 -8.65
N THR A 72 -0.36 -4.97 -9.47
CA THR A 72 -0.48 -5.28 -10.92
C THR A 72 -0.85 -6.74 -11.19
N GLN A 73 -0.37 -7.68 -10.38
CA GLN A 73 -0.71 -9.10 -10.52
C GLN A 73 -2.14 -9.38 -10.04
N ARG A 74 -2.60 -8.76 -8.94
CA ARG A 74 -4.00 -8.83 -8.52
C ARG A 74 -4.96 -8.30 -9.59
N TYR A 75 -4.60 -7.18 -10.23
CA TYR A 75 -5.39 -6.65 -11.34
C TYR A 75 -5.50 -7.65 -12.50
N LYS A 76 -4.42 -8.35 -12.86
CA LYS A 76 -4.48 -9.43 -13.87
C LYS A 76 -5.42 -10.56 -13.45
N GLN A 77 -5.36 -10.97 -12.18
CA GLN A 77 -6.25 -11.98 -11.59
C GLN A 77 -7.72 -11.60 -11.73
N LEU A 78 -8.08 -10.36 -11.42
CA LEU A 78 -9.45 -9.85 -11.56
C LEU A 78 -9.94 -9.84 -13.01
N MET A 79 -9.02 -9.62 -13.95
CA MET A 79 -9.30 -9.68 -15.39
C MET A 79 -9.32 -11.11 -15.94
N GLY A 80 -9.28 -12.14 -15.08
CA GLY A 80 -9.22 -13.55 -15.47
C GLY A 80 -7.93 -13.93 -16.21
N LYS A 81 -6.88 -13.10 -16.12
CA LYS A 81 -5.58 -13.35 -16.73
C LYS A 81 -4.68 -14.08 -15.74
N GLU A 82 -3.74 -14.85 -16.27
CA GLU A 82 -2.72 -15.50 -15.46
C GLU A 82 -1.91 -14.44 -14.68
N ALA A 83 -1.93 -14.55 -13.35
CA ALA A 83 -1.20 -13.68 -12.46
C ALA A 83 -0.14 -14.47 -11.70
N LYS A 84 1.07 -13.88 -11.63
CA LYS A 84 2.20 -14.48 -10.93
C LYS A 84 2.51 -13.66 -9.70
N MET A 85 1.89 -14.04 -8.59
CA MET A 85 2.00 -13.30 -7.34
C MET A 85 3.41 -13.45 -6.74
N PRO A 86 4.01 -12.39 -6.19
CA PRO A 86 5.16 -12.52 -5.30
C PRO A 86 4.84 -13.50 -4.17
N THR A 87 5.82 -14.32 -3.78
CA THR A 87 5.62 -15.30 -2.72
C THR A 87 5.54 -14.59 -1.35
N PRO A 88 4.82 -15.16 -0.36
CA PRO A 88 4.79 -14.62 1.00
C PRO A 88 6.19 -14.45 1.60
N GLU A 89 7.09 -15.41 1.34
CA GLU A 89 8.48 -15.35 1.78
C GLU A 89 9.25 -14.17 1.18
N LEU A 90 9.02 -13.86 -0.10
CA LEU A 90 9.67 -12.73 -0.78
C LEU A 90 9.17 -11.39 -0.22
N MET A 91 7.85 -11.28 0.01
CA MET A 91 7.27 -10.09 0.64
C MET A 91 7.80 -9.88 2.07
N GLN A 92 7.92 -10.96 2.84
CA GLN A 92 8.48 -10.91 4.19
C GLN A 92 9.97 -10.52 4.18
N ALA A 93 10.75 -11.01 3.22
CA ALA A 93 12.15 -10.62 3.07
C ALA A 93 12.33 -9.14 2.72
N GLU A 94 11.47 -8.56 1.87
CA GLU A 94 11.47 -7.11 1.58
C GLU A 94 11.16 -6.29 2.83
N LYS A 95 10.16 -6.73 3.61
CA LYS A 95 9.81 -6.08 4.88
C LYS A 95 10.99 -6.09 5.87
N ILE A 96 11.66 -7.23 6.04
CA ILE A 96 12.82 -7.37 6.94
C ILE A 96 13.97 -6.46 6.48
N LEU A 97 14.25 -6.40 5.18
CA LEU A 97 15.28 -5.50 4.64
C LEU A 97 14.97 -4.04 4.96
N ARG A 98 13.73 -3.61 4.72
CA ARG A 98 13.29 -2.24 5.02
C ARG A 98 13.41 -1.91 6.51
N GLU A 99 12.97 -2.81 7.38
CA GLU A 99 13.07 -2.63 8.84
C GLU A 99 14.55 -2.53 9.30
N ALA A 100 15.45 -3.30 8.68
CA ALA A 100 16.88 -3.21 8.97
C ALA A 100 17.49 -1.87 8.49
N GLU A 101 17.07 -1.36 7.32
CA GLU A 101 17.47 -0.06 6.81
C GLU A 101 16.96 1.09 7.68
N GLU A 102 15.70 1.03 8.12
CA GLU A 102 15.09 1.99 9.05
C GLU A 102 15.80 1.98 10.41
N ALA A 103 16.13 0.80 10.93
CA ALA A 103 16.88 0.67 12.18
C ALA A 103 18.28 1.30 12.08
N LEU A 104 19.00 1.08 10.97
CA LEU A 104 20.29 1.73 10.74
C LEU A 104 20.13 3.25 10.62
N LYS A 105 19.11 3.72 9.90
CA LYS A 105 18.83 5.15 9.74
C LYS A 105 18.57 5.80 11.11
N ALA A 106 17.74 5.19 11.94
CA ALA A 106 17.45 5.67 13.29
C ALA A 106 18.70 5.74 14.17
N GLU A 107 19.61 4.77 14.08
CA GLU A 107 20.88 4.81 14.83
C GLU A 107 21.86 5.86 14.31
N LYS A 108 21.90 6.08 12.99
CA LYS A 108 22.69 7.18 12.41
C LYS A 108 22.17 8.55 12.86
N GLU A 109 20.85 8.73 12.92
CA GLU A 109 20.22 9.96 13.41
C GLU A 109 20.51 10.24 14.89
N LYS A 110 20.76 9.20 15.69
CA LYS A 110 21.22 9.32 17.09
C LYS A 110 22.70 9.70 17.23
N GLY A 111 23.46 9.76 16.13
CA GLY A 111 24.91 10.03 16.16
C GLY A 111 25.73 8.85 16.69
N THR A 112 25.21 7.62 16.57
CA THR A 112 25.91 6.42 17.00
C THR A 112 27.22 6.26 16.21
N LYS A 113 28.33 6.03 16.93
CA LYS A 113 29.66 5.84 16.33
C LYS A 113 29.68 4.63 15.39
N ASP A 114 30.44 4.72 14.30
CA ASP A 114 30.53 3.70 13.25
C ASP A 114 30.81 2.28 13.77
N GLU A 115 31.65 2.13 14.79
CA GLU A 115 31.97 0.83 15.41
C GLU A 115 30.73 0.12 15.98
N LYS A 116 29.76 0.89 16.48
CA LYS A 116 28.49 0.38 17.02
C LYS A 116 27.43 0.16 15.95
N LEU A 117 27.65 0.64 14.72
CA LEU A 117 26.77 0.40 13.58
C LEU A 117 27.03 -0.95 12.89
N ALA A 118 28.15 -1.61 13.18
CA ALA A 118 28.53 -2.88 12.57
C ALA A 118 27.43 -3.98 12.65
N PRO A 119 26.70 -4.17 13.77
CA PRO A 119 25.60 -5.13 13.82
C PRO A 119 24.44 -4.79 12.88
N PHE A 120 24.11 -3.50 12.71
CA PHE A 120 23.03 -3.04 11.82
C PHE A 120 23.41 -3.21 10.35
N LEU A 121 24.66 -2.91 10.00
CA LEU A 121 25.19 -3.15 8.66
C LEU A 121 25.17 -4.64 8.30
N LYS A 122 25.53 -5.51 9.25
CA LYS A 122 25.43 -6.96 9.07
C LYS A 122 23.98 -7.40 8.86
N ALA A 123 23.04 -6.91 9.67
CA ALA A 123 21.63 -7.23 9.54
C ALA A 123 21.06 -6.84 8.16
N ILE A 124 21.44 -5.67 7.63
CA ILE A 124 21.08 -5.26 6.26
C ILE A 124 21.68 -6.21 5.23
N SER A 125 22.97 -6.55 5.34
CA SER A 125 23.64 -7.46 4.41
C SER A 125 22.96 -8.84 4.35
N ASP A 126 22.63 -9.40 5.51
CA ASP A 126 21.96 -10.70 5.62
C ASP A 126 20.54 -10.65 5.03
N ALA A 127 19.77 -9.61 5.39
CA ALA A 127 18.43 -9.39 4.86
C ALA A 127 18.42 -9.17 3.34
N GLN A 128 19.35 -8.35 2.83
CA GLN A 128 19.49 -8.04 1.42
C GLN A 128 19.87 -9.29 0.61
N SER A 129 20.76 -10.13 1.14
CA SER A 129 21.13 -11.39 0.51
C SER A 129 19.92 -12.31 0.38
N ARG A 130 19.13 -12.47 1.45
CA ARG A 130 17.91 -13.29 1.43
C ARG A 130 16.88 -12.75 0.44
N TYR A 131 16.64 -11.44 0.45
CA TYR A 131 15.72 -10.78 -0.47
C TYR A 131 16.12 -11.02 -1.93
N ARG A 132 17.41 -10.83 -2.29
CA ARG A 132 17.91 -11.04 -3.66
C ARG A 132 17.79 -12.49 -4.13
N GLN A 133 18.03 -13.47 -3.25
CA GLN A 133 17.85 -14.88 -3.58
C GLN A 133 16.40 -15.18 -3.96
N LEU A 134 15.46 -14.73 -3.14
CA LEU A 134 14.03 -14.94 -3.35
C LEU A 134 13.51 -14.17 -4.57
N LEU A 135 14.02 -12.95 -4.80
CA LEU A 135 13.65 -12.13 -5.95
C LEU A 135 14.11 -12.78 -7.27
N THR A 136 15.33 -13.32 -7.30
CA THR A 136 15.83 -14.09 -8.44
C THR A 136 14.95 -15.31 -8.73
N ALA A 137 14.60 -16.07 -7.69
CA ALA A 137 13.72 -17.23 -7.83
C ALA A 137 12.32 -16.85 -8.33
N TYR A 138 11.79 -15.71 -7.90
CA TYR A 138 10.52 -15.18 -8.40
C TYR A 138 10.60 -14.79 -9.88
N HIS A 139 11.69 -14.16 -10.31
CA HIS A 139 11.89 -13.81 -11.72
C HIS A 139 12.03 -15.03 -12.63
N GLN A 140 12.64 -16.12 -12.15
CA GLN A 140 12.75 -17.37 -12.93
C GLN A 140 11.42 -18.11 -13.10
N LYS A 141 10.45 -17.88 -12.20
CA LYS A 141 9.10 -18.45 -12.27
C LYS A 141 8.10 -17.51 -12.98
N SER A 142 8.45 -16.22 -13.07
CA SER A 142 7.63 -15.16 -13.69
C SER A 142 7.71 -15.17 -15.21
#